data_AF-A0A843E867-F1
#
_entry.id   AF-A0A843E867-F1
#
_cell.length_a   1.000
_cell.length_b   1.000
_cell.length_c   1.000
_cell.angle_alpha   90.00
_cell.angle_beta   90.00
_cell.angle_gamma   90.00
#
_symmetry.space_group_name_H-M   'P 1'
#
loop_
_entity.id
_entity.type
_entity.pdbx_description
1 polymer ?
#
loop_
_entity_poly.entity_id
_entity_poly.type
_entity_poly.pdbx_seq_one_letter_code
_entity_poly.pdbx_strand_id
1 'polypeptide(L)'
;MTEHKLTCGIEIHQQLDTKKLFCSCDSHLCEEGHGSIYRRLRPTTSEMGEIDRAALAQFQRNLGYRYQSCEGTSCLVELDEEPPHDTNAEALATTLTFSEMMKARVVDEIHFMRKIVVDGSNTSGFQRTALVAMNGSLDVNGRDISILSICLEEDACRKVETTDAEVTYRTDRLGIPLIEIATGPDMHDPEEVMEVALRIGTLLRATRRVKRGIGTIREDLNISVPGGARIEIKGVQELRLLPLFVENEMKRQNMLIRVKEILLERGTVPAAFEPVDVTDIFKTSASKVIKGALSDKGKVIAVRLPGFKGVMNGENGTLRLGAEMAQRARTKGVKGIFHS
;
A
#
# COMPACT_ATOMS: atom_id res chain seq x y z
N MET A 1 18.15 27.03 -4.68
CA MET A 1 17.80 25.72 -4.08
C MET A 1 18.41 24.68 -4.98
N THR A 2 19.22 23.76 -4.45
CA THR A 2 19.78 22.64 -5.20
C THR A 2 18.63 21.78 -5.70
N GLU A 3 18.48 21.63 -7.00
CA GLU A 3 17.42 20.80 -7.59
C GLU A 3 17.86 19.34 -7.54
N HIS A 4 17.28 18.58 -6.60
CA HIS A 4 17.58 17.16 -6.44
C HIS A 4 16.92 16.34 -7.55
N LYS A 5 17.63 15.34 -8.09
CA LYS A 5 17.10 14.43 -9.13
C LYS A 5 16.04 13.46 -8.60
N LEU A 6 16.02 13.25 -7.28
CA LEU A 6 15.15 12.36 -6.55
C LEU A 6 14.78 13.03 -5.23
N THR A 7 13.57 12.80 -4.78
CA THR A 7 13.14 13.08 -3.41
C THR A 7 12.35 11.88 -2.93
N CYS A 8 12.83 11.24 -1.87
CA CYS A 8 12.26 10.04 -1.29
C CYS A 8 12.03 10.21 0.22
N GLY A 9 10.88 9.72 0.69
CA GLY A 9 10.60 9.45 2.10
C GLY A 9 10.27 7.97 2.28
N ILE A 10 10.47 7.42 3.46
CA ILE A 10 10.11 6.04 3.77
C ILE A 10 9.21 5.97 5.00
N GLU A 11 8.26 5.04 4.95
CA GLU A 11 7.41 4.65 6.07
C GLU A 11 7.73 3.19 6.41
N ILE A 12 8.13 2.92 7.64
CA ILE A 12 8.52 1.57 8.11
C ILE A 12 7.52 1.09 9.14
N HIS A 13 6.89 -0.05 8.90
CA HIS A 13 6.05 -0.76 9.86
C HIS A 13 6.78 -1.98 10.39
N GLN A 14 7.00 -2.05 11.70
CA GLN A 14 7.68 -3.17 12.36
C GLN A 14 6.80 -3.76 13.45
N GLN A 15 6.60 -5.09 13.42
CA GLN A 15 5.90 -5.80 14.48
C GLN A 15 6.75 -5.87 15.76
N LEU A 16 6.12 -5.61 16.91
CA LEU A 16 6.73 -5.76 18.23
C LEU A 16 6.52 -7.17 18.76
N ASP A 17 7.51 -7.69 19.48
CA ASP A 17 7.49 -9.05 20.03
C ASP A 17 6.91 -9.09 21.44
N THR A 18 5.64 -8.69 21.54
CA THR A 18 4.86 -8.62 22.79
C THR A 18 3.53 -9.35 22.59
N LYS A 19 2.66 -9.40 23.60
CA LYS A 19 1.24 -9.75 23.37
C LYS A 19 0.54 -8.74 22.44
N LYS A 20 -0.67 -9.07 22.00
CA LYS A 20 -1.49 -8.15 21.18
C LYS A 20 -1.74 -6.81 21.89
N LEU A 21 -2.02 -5.78 21.10
CA LEU A 21 -2.00 -4.39 21.55
C LEU A 21 -3.14 -4.04 22.51
N PHE A 22 -4.29 -4.68 22.36
CA PHE A 22 -5.53 -4.34 23.08
C PHE A 22 -6.23 -5.56 23.69
N CYS A 23 -5.50 -6.67 23.86
CA CYS A 23 -5.99 -7.87 24.52
C CYS A 23 -4.81 -8.72 25.03
N SER A 24 -5.13 -9.82 25.71
CA SER A 24 -4.12 -10.71 26.32
C SER A 24 -3.67 -11.88 25.42
N CYS A 25 -4.11 -11.92 24.16
CA CYS A 25 -3.74 -12.98 23.22
C CYS A 25 -2.26 -12.93 22.82
N ASP A 26 -1.74 -14.09 22.45
CA ASP A 26 -0.38 -14.23 21.92
C ASP A 26 -0.29 -13.67 20.50
N SER A 27 0.92 -13.28 20.10
CA SER A 27 1.21 -12.60 18.84
C SER A 27 1.98 -13.47 17.85
N HIS A 28 1.66 -14.76 17.77
CA HIS A 28 2.25 -15.68 16.79
C HIS A 28 1.24 -15.98 15.68
N LEU A 29 1.74 -16.42 14.52
CA LEU A 29 0.89 -16.83 13.41
C LEU A 29 0.56 -18.31 13.54
N CYS A 30 -0.64 -18.69 13.12
CA CYS A 30 -1.10 -20.07 13.17
C CYS A 30 -1.20 -20.66 11.76
N GLU A 31 -0.81 -21.92 11.60
CA GLU A 31 -0.89 -22.62 10.31
C GLU A 31 -2.33 -22.90 9.90
N GLU A 32 -3.18 -23.26 10.88
CA GLU A 32 -4.59 -23.56 10.68
C GLU A 32 -5.49 -22.62 11.48
N GLY A 33 -6.69 -22.38 10.94
CA GLY A 33 -7.74 -21.61 11.59
C GLY A 33 -8.92 -22.49 11.94
N HIS A 34 -9.60 -22.18 13.03
CA HIS A 34 -10.77 -22.88 13.54
C HIS A 34 -12.02 -22.01 13.45
N GLY A 35 -13.11 -22.62 12.98
CA GLY A 35 -14.38 -21.94 12.78
C GLY A 35 -14.29 -20.76 11.80
N SER A 36 -15.41 -20.09 11.59
CA SER A 36 -15.40 -18.76 10.98
C SER A 36 -16.63 -17.96 11.36
N ILE A 37 -16.45 -16.66 11.57
CA ILE A 37 -17.57 -15.71 11.72
C ILE A 37 -17.71 -14.94 10.41
N TYR A 38 -18.94 -14.87 9.89
CA TYR A 38 -19.25 -14.09 8.70
C TYR A 38 -19.68 -12.67 9.08
N ARG A 39 -19.13 -11.67 8.41
CA ARG A 39 -19.48 -10.26 8.58
C ARG A 39 -19.55 -9.54 7.24
N ARG A 40 -20.23 -8.39 7.24
CA ARG A 40 -20.20 -7.41 6.15
C ARG A 40 -20.00 -6.03 6.75
N LEU A 41 -18.96 -5.34 6.30
CA LEU A 41 -18.73 -3.95 6.68
C LEU A 41 -19.66 -3.03 5.89
N ARG A 42 -20.07 -1.94 6.52
CA ARG A 42 -20.90 -0.90 5.89
C ARG A 42 -20.18 0.44 5.98
N PRO A 43 -20.26 1.28 4.94
CA PRO A 43 -19.72 2.63 5.02
C PRO A 43 -20.54 3.46 6.01
N THR A 44 -19.87 4.41 6.66
CA THR A 44 -20.49 5.38 7.56
C THR A 44 -20.65 6.72 6.83
N THR A 45 -21.72 7.46 7.12
CA THR A 45 -21.91 8.84 6.64
C THR A 45 -21.16 9.82 7.53
N SER A 46 -20.53 10.82 6.92
CA SER A 46 -20.00 11.98 7.63
C SER A 46 -21.13 12.80 8.25
N GLU A 47 -20.77 13.78 9.08
CA GLU A 47 -21.72 14.75 9.64
C GLU A 47 -22.49 15.51 8.54
N MET A 48 -21.89 15.67 7.35
CA MET A 48 -22.50 16.30 6.18
C MET A 48 -23.30 15.33 5.30
N GLY A 49 -23.47 14.08 5.74
CA GLY A 49 -24.16 13.03 4.98
C GLY A 49 -23.32 12.45 3.82
N GLU A 50 -22.05 12.81 3.71
CA GLU A 50 -21.17 12.33 2.64
C GLU A 50 -20.55 10.99 3.00
N ILE A 51 -20.32 10.14 2.01
CA ILE A 51 -19.65 8.85 2.18
C ILE A 51 -18.27 8.93 1.55
N ASP A 52 -17.26 8.42 2.24
CA ASP A 52 -15.92 8.29 1.69
C ASP A 52 -15.94 7.49 0.36
N ARG A 53 -15.27 8.02 -0.67
CA ARG A 53 -15.33 7.45 -2.02
C ARG A 53 -14.67 6.06 -2.08
N ALA A 54 -13.61 5.82 -1.31
CA ALA A 54 -12.95 4.53 -1.26
C ALA A 54 -13.81 3.51 -0.50
N ALA A 55 -14.42 3.92 0.62
CA ALA A 55 -15.40 3.13 1.36
C ALA A 55 -16.58 2.72 0.49
N LEU A 56 -17.14 3.66 -0.29
CA LEU A 56 -18.24 3.38 -1.20
C LEU A 56 -17.83 2.43 -2.34
N ALA A 57 -16.66 2.65 -2.95
CA ALA A 57 -16.15 1.79 -4.02
C ALA A 57 -15.93 0.35 -3.53
N GLN A 58 -15.42 0.18 -2.32
CA GLN A 58 -15.22 -1.14 -1.71
C GLN A 58 -16.56 -1.79 -1.35
N PHE A 59 -17.51 -1.03 -0.81
CA PHE A 59 -18.87 -1.51 -0.52
C PHE A 59 -19.62 -1.97 -1.79
N GLN A 60 -19.45 -1.25 -2.90
CA GLN A 60 -20.03 -1.60 -4.20
C GLN A 60 -19.54 -2.94 -4.76
N ARG A 61 -18.39 -3.45 -4.29
CA ARG A 61 -17.92 -4.81 -4.63
C ARG A 61 -18.77 -5.89 -3.98
N ASN A 62 -19.63 -5.55 -3.03
CA ASN A 62 -20.62 -6.43 -2.42
C ASN A 62 -19.99 -7.67 -1.75
N LEU A 63 -18.76 -7.57 -1.26
CA LEU A 63 -18.02 -8.69 -0.66
C LEU A 63 -18.54 -9.04 0.74
N GLY A 64 -18.49 -10.32 1.08
CA GLY A 64 -18.60 -10.84 2.45
C GLY A 64 -17.23 -11.17 3.05
N TYR A 65 -17.11 -11.11 4.37
CA TYR A 65 -15.86 -11.38 5.08
C TYR A 65 -16.04 -12.55 6.04
N ARG A 66 -15.18 -13.57 5.94
CA ARG A 66 -15.11 -14.67 6.90
C ARG A 66 -13.84 -14.55 7.74
N TYR A 67 -13.99 -14.58 9.05
CA TYR A 67 -12.87 -14.47 9.99
C TYR A 67 -12.65 -15.79 10.70
N GLN A 68 -11.53 -16.45 10.40
CA GLN A 68 -11.05 -17.63 11.09
C GLN A 68 -10.40 -17.22 12.41
N SER A 69 -10.73 -17.94 13.48
CA SER A 69 -10.08 -17.79 14.79
C SER A 69 -8.95 -18.79 14.93
N CYS A 70 -8.02 -18.51 15.82
CA CYS A 70 -6.91 -19.38 16.14
C CYS A 70 -6.74 -19.48 17.65
N GLU A 71 -6.43 -20.68 18.14
CA GLU A 71 -6.27 -20.91 19.57
C GLU A 71 -5.11 -20.08 20.12
N GLY A 72 -5.29 -19.45 21.29
CA GLY A 72 -4.30 -18.59 21.94
C GLY A 72 -4.09 -17.22 21.29
N THR A 73 -4.49 -17.03 20.03
CA THR A 73 -4.26 -15.80 19.26
C THR A 73 -5.55 -15.07 18.88
N SER A 74 -6.72 -15.60 19.19
CA SER A 74 -8.01 -14.92 18.99
C SER A 74 -8.84 -14.89 20.27
N CYS A 75 -9.40 -13.74 20.60
CA CYS A 75 -10.45 -13.59 21.62
C CYS A 75 -11.61 -12.72 21.10
N LEU A 76 -12.55 -12.37 21.98
CA LEU A 76 -13.72 -11.56 21.62
C LEU A 76 -13.33 -10.15 21.15
N VAL A 77 -12.18 -9.61 21.57
CA VAL A 77 -11.67 -8.33 21.09
C VAL A 77 -11.32 -8.42 19.60
N GLU A 78 -10.59 -9.44 19.15
CA GLU A 78 -10.28 -9.63 17.72
C GLU A 78 -11.54 -9.88 16.88
N LEU A 79 -12.57 -10.47 17.48
CA LEU A 79 -13.82 -10.76 16.79
C LEU A 79 -14.80 -9.58 16.81
N ASP A 80 -14.43 -8.46 17.45
CA ASP A 80 -15.29 -7.29 17.63
C ASP A 80 -16.61 -7.66 18.34
N GLU A 81 -16.48 -8.45 19.41
CA GLU A 81 -17.55 -8.90 20.32
C GLU A 81 -17.28 -8.48 21.79
N GLU A 82 -16.15 -7.83 22.06
CA GLU A 82 -15.77 -7.28 23.36
C GLU A 82 -15.03 -5.95 23.17
N PRO A 83 -15.26 -4.94 24.03
CA PRO A 83 -14.44 -3.73 24.02
C PRO A 83 -12.94 -4.04 24.17
N PRO A 84 -12.06 -3.27 23.53
CA PRO A 84 -10.63 -3.41 23.75
C PRO A 84 -10.26 -3.17 25.20
N HIS A 85 -9.21 -3.87 25.63
CA HIS A 85 -8.58 -3.62 26.93
C HIS A 85 -7.64 -2.42 26.84
N ASP A 86 -6.98 -2.10 27.95
CA ASP A 86 -5.91 -1.09 27.94
C ASP A 86 -4.77 -1.49 27.01
N THR A 87 -4.07 -0.47 26.49
CA THR A 87 -2.93 -0.67 25.61
C THR A 87 -1.84 -1.50 26.29
N ASN A 88 -1.27 -2.43 25.54
CA ASN A 88 -0.14 -3.23 25.98
C ASN A 88 1.05 -2.34 26.41
N ALA A 89 1.35 -2.36 27.71
CA ALA A 89 2.39 -1.53 28.31
C ALA A 89 3.80 -1.82 27.77
N GLU A 90 4.09 -3.07 27.38
CA GLU A 90 5.39 -3.45 26.82
C GLU A 90 5.55 -2.91 25.39
N ALA A 91 4.49 -2.97 24.59
CA ALA A 91 4.46 -2.38 23.25
C ALA A 91 4.67 -0.86 23.34
N LEU A 92 3.93 -0.19 24.23
CA LEU A 92 4.08 1.25 24.46
C LEU A 92 5.50 1.62 24.95
N ALA A 93 6.03 0.90 25.94
CA ALA A 93 7.38 1.14 26.44
C ALA A 93 8.45 0.94 25.34
N THR A 94 8.26 -0.02 24.44
CA THR A 94 9.15 -0.23 23.29
C THR A 94 9.09 0.94 22.32
N THR A 95 7.90 1.43 22.00
CA THR A 95 7.72 2.61 21.13
C THR A 95 8.30 3.88 21.74
N LEU A 96 8.12 4.10 23.05
CA LEU A 96 8.74 5.23 23.77
C LEU A 96 10.27 5.13 23.77
N THR A 97 10.82 3.93 24.04
CA THR A 97 12.27 3.69 23.98
C THR A 97 12.81 4.03 22.60
N PHE A 98 12.14 3.55 21.55
CA PHE A 98 12.57 3.83 20.18
C PHE A 98 12.44 5.32 19.82
N SER A 99 11.41 6.00 20.33
CA SER A 99 11.22 7.45 20.14
C SER A 99 12.39 8.26 20.70
N GLU A 100 12.85 7.93 21.91
CA GLU A 100 14.04 8.54 22.51
C GLU A 100 15.32 8.24 21.71
N MET A 101 15.46 7.02 21.19
CA MET A 101 16.58 6.67 20.31
C MET A 101 16.62 7.51 19.03
N MET A 102 15.46 7.96 18.54
CA MET A 102 15.32 8.87 17.41
C MET A 102 15.36 10.35 17.81
N LYS A 103 15.63 10.67 19.08
CA LYS A 103 15.55 12.05 19.62
C LYS A 103 14.21 12.73 19.30
N ALA A 104 13.14 11.94 19.18
CA ALA A 104 11.82 12.43 18.85
C ALA A 104 11.14 13.01 20.09
N ARG A 105 10.34 14.05 19.91
CA ARG A 105 9.52 14.63 20.97
C ARG A 105 8.31 13.73 21.21
N VAL A 106 8.30 13.04 22.35
CA VAL A 106 7.15 12.27 22.83
C VAL A 106 5.99 13.20 23.18
N VAL A 107 4.76 12.77 22.88
CA VAL A 107 3.53 13.52 23.22
C VAL A 107 3.23 13.42 24.72
N ASP A 108 2.61 14.46 25.29
CA ASP A 108 2.27 14.47 26.72
C ASP A 108 1.15 13.47 27.06
N GLU A 109 0.24 13.22 26.11
CA GLU A 109 -0.87 12.29 26.24
C GLU A 109 -1.09 11.54 24.92
N ILE A 110 -1.26 10.21 24.99
CA ILE A 110 -1.42 9.35 23.81
C ILE A 110 -2.90 9.03 23.65
N HIS A 111 -3.48 9.48 22.53
CA HIS A 111 -4.88 9.20 22.18
C HIS A 111 -4.95 8.22 21.00
N PHE A 112 -5.65 7.10 21.20
CA PHE A 112 -5.89 6.14 20.13
C PHE A 112 -7.06 6.55 19.26
N MET A 113 -6.78 6.61 17.97
CA MET A 113 -7.71 6.96 16.91
C MET A 113 -8.18 5.71 16.17
N ARG A 114 -9.29 5.84 15.44
CA ARG A 114 -9.85 4.78 14.60
C ARG A 114 -9.68 5.15 13.14
N LYS A 115 -8.64 4.63 12.50
CA LYS A 115 -8.40 4.79 11.06
C LYS A 115 -9.31 3.83 10.31
N ILE A 116 -10.28 4.36 9.55
CA ILE A 116 -11.28 3.53 8.86
C ILE A 116 -10.61 2.59 7.84
N VAL A 117 -10.95 1.30 7.91
CA VAL A 117 -10.44 0.25 7.03
C VAL A 117 -11.62 -0.61 6.57
N VAL A 118 -12.03 -0.41 5.32
CA VAL A 118 -13.23 -1.03 4.73
C VAL A 118 -12.94 -2.29 3.91
N ASP A 119 -11.68 -2.71 3.80
CA ASP A 119 -11.31 -3.84 2.95
C ASP A 119 -11.60 -5.20 3.58
N GLY A 120 -12.03 -5.21 4.85
CA GLY A 120 -12.31 -6.40 5.65
C GLY A 120 -11.13 -6.89 6.46
N SER A 121 -9.95 -6.28 6.37
CA SER A 121 -8.75 -6.75 7.09
C SER A 121 -8.78 -6.44 8.59
N ASN A 122 -9.64 -5.53 9.05
CA ASN A 122 -9.95 -5.29 10.47
C ASN A 122 -11.42 -5.63 10.72
N THR A 123 -11.70 -6.48 11.71
CA THR A 123 -13.04 -6.99 12.04
C THR A 123 -14.02 -5.90 12.48
N SER A 124 -13.50 -4.86 13.12
CA SER A 124 -14.21 -3.66 13.57
C SER A 124 -14.44 -2.61 12.47
N GLY A 125 -13.86 -2.81 11.28
CA GLY A 125 -13.88 -1.83 10.19
C GLY A 125 -12.95 -0.62 10.38
N PHE A 126 -12.06 -0.67 11.36
CA PHE A 126 -11.01 0.33 11.57
C PHE A 126 -9.77 -0.30 12.21
N GLN A 127 -8.62 0.34 12.00
CA GLN A 127 -7.37 0.08 12.69
C GLN A 127 -7.23 1.07 13.84
N ARG A 128 -6.86 0.60 15.04
CA ARG A 128 -6.50 1.50 16.14
C ARG A 128 -5.06 1.93 16.00
N THR A 129 -4.84 3.24 15.96
CA THR A 129 -3.52 3.87 15.76
C THR A 129 -3.40 5.07 16.71
N ALA A 130 -2.24 5.27 17.32
CA ALA A 130 -1.93 6.46 18.10
C ALA A 130 -0.58 7.06 17.69
N LEU A 131 -0.53 8.38 17.64
CA LEU A 131 0.72 9.13 17.54
C LEU A 131 1.43 9.11 18.90
N VAL A 132 2.71 8.70 18.92
CA VAL A 132 3.50 8.60 20.15
C VAL A 132 4.59 9.66 20.22
N ALA A 133 5.26 9.94 19.09
CA ALA A 133 6.29 10.96 19.04
C ALA A 133 6.38 11.62 17.65
N MET A 134 6.96 12.82 17.61
CA MET A 134 7.17 13.60 16.37
C MET A 134 8.52 14.30 16.38
N ASN A 135 8.94 14.82 15.23
CA ASN A 135 10.09 15.72 15.09
C ASN A 135 11.40 15.11 15.64
N GLY A 136 11.63 13.83 15.34
CA GLY A 136 12.91 13.18 15.61
C GLY A 136 13.93 13.42 14.50
N SER A 137 15.14 12.93 14.72
CA SER A 137 16.22 13.00 13.75
C SER A 137 17.13 11.79 13.86
N LEU A 138 17.66 11.37 12.72
CA LEU A 138 18.53 10.21 12.60
C LEU A 138 19.77 10.56 11.78
N ASP A 139 20.94 10.45 12.41
CA ASP A 139 22.21 10.55 11.69
C ASP A 139 22.48 9.26 10.90
N VAL A 140 22.66 9.42 9.59
CA VAL A 140 23.07 8.38 8.65
C VAL A 140 24.20 8.95 7.80
N ASN A 141 25.41 8.42 7.99
CA ASN A 141 26.60 8.83 7.22
C ASN A 141 26.87 10.35 7.26
N GLY A 142 26.62 11.00 8.41
CA GLY A 142 26.79 12.45 8.58
C GLY A 142 25.67 13.31 8.00
N ARG A 143 24.60 12.70 7.50
CA ARG A 143 23.36 13.37 7.12
C ARG A 143 22.30 13.18 8.19
N ASP A 144 21.65 14.28 8.56
CA ASP A 144 20.51 14.26 9.47
C ASP A 144 19.22 14.03 8.68
N ILE A 145 18.57 12.90 8.93
CA ILE A 145 17.31 12.50 8.31
C ILE A 145 16.20 12.75 9.30
N SER A 146 15.19 13.53 8.91
CA SER A 146 14.09 13.85 9.80
C SER A 146 13.16 12.66 9.99
N ILE A 147 12.68 12.47 11.23
CA ILE A 147 11.64 11.52 11.59
C ILE A 147 10.40 12.34 11.92
N LEU A 148 9.42 12.35 11.00
CA LEU A 148 8.23 13.17 11.12
C LEU A 148 7.32 12.67 12.25
N SER A 149 7.08 11.36 12.29
CA SER A 149 6.18 10.73 13.25
C SER A 149 6.58 9.31 13.58
N ILE A 150 6.28 8.92 14.82
CA ILE A 150 6.33 7.55 15.31
C ILE A 150 4.95 7.22 15.89
N CYS A 151 4.30 6.20 15.34
CA CYS A 151 2.98 5.75 15.75
C CYS A 151 3.01 4.34 16.32
N LEU A 152 2.05 4.02 17.18
CA LEU A 152 1.77 2.67 17.67
C LEU A 152 0.39 2.25 17.19
N GLU A 153 0.29 1.11 16.51
CA GLU A 153 -0.96 0.65 15.91
C GLU A 153 -1.12 -0.88 15.90
N GLU A 154 -2.33 -1.34 15.57
CA GLU A 154 -2.65 -2.75 15.37
C GLU A 154 -2.27 -3.21 13.96
N ASP A 155 -1.66 -4.39 13.79
CA ASP A 155 -1.60 -5.03 12.47
C ASP A 155 -2.98 -5.59 12.08
N ALA A 156 -3.17 -5.78 10.78
CA ALA A 156 -4.42 -6.29 10.21
C ALA A 156 -4.43 -7.82 10.09
N CYS A 157 -5.62 -8.41 9.89
CA CYS A 157 -5.77 -9.84 9.63
C CYS A 157 -4.88 -10.32 8.47
N ARG A 158 -4.53 -11.61 8.48
CA ARG A 158 -3.90 -12.24 7.33
C ARG A 158 -4.96 -12.73 6.35
N LYS A 159 -4.83 -12.38 5.08
CA LYS A 159 -5.71 -12.90 4.03
C LYS A 159 -5.34 -14.36 3.73
N VAL A 160 -6.33 -15.25 3.75
CA VAL A 160 -6.17 -16.68 3.46
C VAL A 160 -6.61 -16.97 2.02
N GLU A 161 -7.79 -16.48 1.64
CA GLU A 161 -8.38 -16.76 0.34
C GLU A 161 -9.23 -15.58 -0.14
N THR A 162 -9.38 -15.44 -1.45
CA THR A 162 -10.29 -14.48 -2.08
C THR A 162 -11.05 -15.17 -3.20
N THR A 163 -12.38 -15.10 -3.12
CA THR A 163 -13.31 -15.49 -4.18
C THR A 163 -14.00 -14.24 -4.73
N ASP A 164 -14.86 -14.39 -5.75
CA ASP A 164 -15.60 -13.26 -6.32
C ASP A 164 -16.58 -12.60 -5.33
N ALA A 165 -17.07 -13.35 -4.34
CA ALA A 165 -18.09 -12.89 -3.40
C ALA A 165 -17.57 -12.74 -1.97
N GLU A 166 -16.49 -13.44 -1.59
CA GLU A 166 -16.04 -13.51 -0.21
C GLU A 166 -14.51 -13.44 -0.08
N VAL A 167 -14.04 -12.83 1.00
CA VAL A 167 -12.64 -12.86 1.42
C VAL A 167 -12.54 -13.56 2.78
N THR A 168 -11.69 -14.57 2.87
CA THR A 168 -11.40 -15.26 4.12
C THR A 168 -10.14 -14.68 4.74
N TYR A 169 -10.27 -14.22 5.97
CA TYR A 169 -9.20 -13.68 6.80
C TYR A 169 -8.95 -14.58 8.00
N ARG A 170 -7.71 -14.58 8.49
CA ARG A 170 -7.32 -15.16 9.76
C ARG A 170 -6.95 -14.06 10.74
N THR A 171 -7.49 -14.18 11.95
CA THR A 171 -7.36 -13.15 13.00
C THR A 171 -6.10 -13.30 13.85
N ASP A 172 -5.28 -14.34 13.62
CA ASP A 172 -3.99 -14.58 14.28
C ASP A 172 -3.10 -13.32 14.30
N ARG A 173 -3.01 -12.62 13.17
CA ARG A 173 -2.22 -11.39 13.02
C ARG A 173 -2.91 -10.11 13.50
N LEU A 174 -4.25 -10.08 13.52
CA LEU A 174 -4.99 -8.87 13.91
C LEU A 174 -4.62 -8.44 15.32
N GLY A 175 -4.24 -7.19 15.53
CA GLY A 175 -3.90 -6.67 16.85
C GLY A 175 -2.47 -6.95 17.32
N ILE A 176 -1.61 -7.61 16.51
CA ILE A 176 -0.17 -7.61 16.79
C ILE A 176 0.33 -6.15 16.78
N PRO A 177 1.06 -5.67 17.80
CA PRO A 177 1.49 -4.28 17.82
C PRO A 177 2.48 -3.97 16.71
N LEU A 178 2.27 -2.85 16.04
CA LEU A 178 3.15 -2.28 15.03
C LEU A 178 3.65 -0.93 15.51
N ILE A 179 4.96 -0.73 15.41
CA ILE A 179 5.53 0.62 15.39
C ILE A 179 5.63 1.07 13.94
N GLU A 180 5.05 2.23 13.63
CA GLU A 180 5.18 2.91 12.34
C GLU A 180 6.14 4.08 12.50
N ILE A 181 7.12 4.20 11.60
CA ILE A 181 8.09 5.29 11.56
C ILE A 181 8.00 5.95 10.20
N ALA A 182 7.68 7.24 10.15
CA ALA A 182 7.67 8.02 8.92
C ALA A 182 8.85 9.00 8.88
N THR A 183 9.67 8.93 7.84
CA THR A 183 10.74 9.90 7.62
C THR A 183 10.25 11.13 6.86
N GLY A 184 11.02 12.22 6.91
CA GLY A 184 10.88 13.30 5.95
C GLY A 184 11.33 12.89 4.55
N PRO A 185 11.03 13.72 3.54
CA PRO A 185 11.45 13.53 2.16
C PRO A 185 12.92 13.96 1.96
N ASP A 186 13.83 13.50 2.83
CA ASP A 186 15.21 13.99 2.91
C ASP A 186 16.20 13.16 2.07
N MET A 187 15.75 12.03 1.52
CA MET A 187 16.61 11.11 0.78
C MET A 187 16.64 11.47 -0.70
N HIS A 188 17.85 11.59 -1.24
CA HIS A 188 18.08 12.08 -2.61
C HIS A 188 18.92 11.14 -3.48
N ASP A 189 19.26 9.96 -2.96
CA ASP A 189 19.97 8.89 -3.65
C ASP A 189 19.32 7.52 -3.35
N PRO A 190 19.20 6.59 -4.33
CA PRO A 190 18.63 5.26 -4.09
C PRO A 190 19.35 4.42 -3.03
N GLU A 191 20.67 4.50 -2.93
CA GLU A 191 21.44 3.75 -1.93
C GLU A 191 21.21 4.33 -0.54
N GLU A 192 21.12 5.66 -0.42
CA GLU A 192 20.79 6.34 0.83
C GLU A 192 19.45 5.87 1.40
N VAL A 193 18.44 5.62 0.56
CA VAL A 193 17.15 5.05 1.00
C VAL A 193 17.34 3.72 1.72
N MET A 194 18.20 2.85 1.19
CA MET A 194 18.54 1.57 1.83
C MET A 194 19.34 1.76 3.11
N GLU A 195 20.30 2.69 3.15
CA GLU A 195 21.11 2.98 4.32
C GLU A 195 20.26 3.49 5.49
N VAL A 196 19.30 4.39 5.21
CA VAL A 196 18.35 4.91 6.19
C VAL A 196 17.45 3.79 6.72
N ALA A 197 16.85 3.00 5.82
CA ALA A 197 16.01 1.87 6.22
C ALA A 197 16.80 0.84 7.06
N LEU A 198 18.04 0.53 6.66
CA LEU A 198 18.94 -0.35 7.41
C LEU A 198 19.24 0.20 8.81
N ARG A 199 19.48 1.50 8.91
CA ARG A 199 19.79 2.15 10.19
C ARG A 199 18.59 2.11 11.13
N ILE A 200 17.39 2.45 10.64
CA ILE A 200 16.14 2.35 11.41
C ILE A 200 15.91 0.90 11.85
N GLY A 201 15.99 -0.06 10.93
CA GLY A 201 15.85 -1.48 11.24
C GLY A 201 16.87 -2.00 12.26
N THR A 202 18.10 -1.49 12.23
CA THR A 202 19.14 -1.85 13.22
C THR A 202 18.81 -1.30 14.60
N LEU A 203 18.31 -0.07 14.69
CA LEU A 203 17.92 0.56 15.95
C LEU A 203 16.67 -0.10 16.53
N LEU A 204 15.70 -0.46 15.69
CA LEU A 204 14.54 -1.28 16.07
C LEU A 204 15.00 -2.61 16.67
N ARG A 205 15.96 -3.30 16.03
CA ARG A 205 16.53 -4.55 16.57
C ARG A 205 17.29 -4.36 17.87
N ALA A 206 17.92 -3.21 18.09
CA ALA A 206 18.64 -2.91 19.32
C ALA A 206 17.70 -2.85 20.54
N THR A 207 16.40 -2.60 20.34
CA THR A 207 15.39 -2.71 21.42
C THR A 207 15.24 -4.14 21.95
N ARG A 208 15.61 -5.16 21.16
CA ARG A 208 15.39 -6.59 21.42
C ARG A 208 13.92 -6.99 21.64
N ARG A 209 12.98 -6.13 21.26
CA ARG A 209 11.52 -6.31 21.45
C ARG A 209 10.75 -6.23 20.13
N VAL A 210 11.41 -6.53 19.02
CA VAL A 210 10.80 -6.54 17.68
C VAL A 210 10.79 -7.96 17.13
N LYS A 211 9.71 -8.32 16.44
CA LYS A 211 9.61 -9.62 15.78
C LYS A 211 10.63 -9.73 14.66
N ARG A 212 11.00 -10.98 14.37
CA ARG A 212 11.96 -11.32 13.33
C ARG A 212 11.35 -12.36 12.40
N GLY A 213 11.72 -12.29 11.13
CA GLY A 213 11.25 -13.21 10.10
C GLY A 213 10.55 -12.47 8.97
N ILE A 214 10.18 -13.23 7.94
CA ILE A 214 9.51 -12.71 6.75
C ILE A 214 8.16 -12.12 7.14
N GLY A 215 7.83 -10.93 6.63
CA GLY A 215 6.54 -10.27 6.86
C GLY A 215 6.40 -9.58 8.22
N THR A 216 7.45 -9.53 9.05
CA THR A 216 7.46 -8.79 10.33
C THR A 216 7.82 -7.31 10.18
N ILE A 217 8.40 -6.94 9.04
CA ILE A 217 8.72 -5.57 8.65
C ILE A 217 8.16 -5.29 7.25
N ARG A 218 7.64 -4.08 7.05
CA ARG A 218 7.20 -3.55 5.75
C ARG A 218 7.73 -2.14 5.57
N GLU A 219 8.11 -1.82 4.35
CA GLU A 219 8.64 -0.52 3.98
C GLU A 219 7.79 0.02 2.81
N ASP A 220 7.19 1.19 3.03
CA ASP A 220 6.43 1.94 2.03
C ASP A 220 7.30 3.12 1.57
N LEU A 221 7.55 3.22 0.25
CA LEU A 221 8.41 4.25 -0.33
C LEU A 221 7.60 5.37 -0.96
N ASN A 222 7.93 6.61 -0.65
CA ASN A 222 7.31 7.81 -1.19
C ASN A 222 8.28 8.52 -2.13
N ILE A 223 8.19 8.27 -3.44
CA ILE A 223 9.19 8.68 -4.44
C ILE A 223 8.64 9.78 -5.35
N SER A 224 9.47 10.79 -5.63
CA SER A 224 9.19 11.82 -6.64
C SER A 224 10.46 12.26 -7.36
N VAL A 225 10.30 12.72 -8.60
CA VAL A 225 11.36 13.36 -9.41
C VAL A 225 10.91 14.75 -9.88
N PRO A 226 11.82 15.67 -10.25
CA PRO A 226 11.46 16.96 -10.82
C PRO A 226 10.51 16.84 -12.01
N GLY A 227 9.42 17.62 -12.02
CA GLY A 227 8.37 17.55 -13.04
C GLY A 227 7.46 16.31 -12.98
N GLY A 228 7.72 15.40 -12.04
CA GLY A 228 6.97 14.17 -11.79
C GLY A 228 5.86 14.35 -10.76
N ALA A 229 5.55 13.26 -10.05
CA ALA A 229 4.55 13.23 -8.99
C ALA A 229 5.03 12.39 -7.80
N ARG A 230 4.49 12.64 -6.60
CA ARG A 230 4.69 11.75 -5.46
C ARG A 230 3.95 10.44 -5.72
N ILE A 231 4.69 9.35 -5.76
CA ILE A 231 4.19 7.99 -5.96
C ILE A 231 4.59 7.14 -4.77
N GLU A 232 3.63 6.41 -4.23
CA GLU A 232 3.83 5.50 -3.11
C GLU A 232 3.97 4.07 -3.63
N ILE A 233 5.05 3.39 -3.25
CA ILE A 233 5.26 1.96 -3.47
C ILE A 233 5.11 1.26 -2.13
N LYS A 234 4.04 0.48 -1.97
CA LYS A 234 3.72 -0.18 -0.71
C LYS A 234 4.32 -1.58 -0.60
N GLY A 235 4.69 -1.96 0.62
CA GLY A 235 4.94 -3.34 1.01
C GLY A 235 6.26 -3.92 0.48
N VAL A 236 7.30 -3.10 0.39
CA VAL A 236 8.65 -3.62 0.13
C VAL A 236 9.13 -4.34 1.39
N GLN A 237 9.52 -5.62 1.23
CA GLN A 237 9.95 -6.46 2.36
C GLN A 237 11.45 -6.70 2.39
N GLU A 238 12.10 -6.69 1.22
CA GLU A 238 13.53 -6.95 1.10
C GLU A 238 14.30 -5.64 0.97
N LEU A 239 14.98 -5.28 2.06
CA LEU A 239 15.82 -4.09 2.18
C LEU A 239 16.76 -3.86 0.99
N ARG A 240 17.37 -4.94 0.47
CA ARG A 240 18.33 -4.86 -0.65
C ARG A 240 17.71 -4.48 -1.98
N LEU A 241 16.38 -4.58 -2.10
CA LEU A 241 15.66 -4.20 -3.31
C LEU A 241 15.25 -2.73 -3.30
N LEU A 242 15.37 -2.02 -2.17
CA LEU A 242 14.98 -0.61 -2.06
C LEU A 242 15.61 0.26 -3.17
N PRO A 243 16.93 0.22 -3.43
CA PRO A 243 17.52 1.05 -4.48
C PRO A 243 16.93 0.73 -5.86
N LEU A 244 16.69 -0.55 -6.15
CA LEU A 244 16.09 -1.00 -7.41
C LEU A 244 14.65 -0.47 -7.58
N PHE A 245 13.82 -0.50 -6.54
CA PHE A 245 12.47 0.05 -6.59
C PHE A 245 12.50 1.56 -6.87
N VAL A 246 13.36 2.30 -6.17
CA VAL A 246 13.53 3.74 -6.36
C VAL A 246 14.00 4.05 -7.78
N GLU A 247 15.05 3.38 -8.28
CA GLU A 247 15.55 3.57 -9.63
C GLU A 247 14.50 3.28 -10.70
N ASN A 248 13.73 2.20 -10.54
CA ASN A 248 12.70 1.83 -11.50
C ASN A 248 11.58 2.85 -11.52
N GLU A 249 11.19 3.40 -10.37
CA GLU A 249 10.20 4.46 -10.30
C GLU A 249 10.71 5.77 -10.90
N MET A 250 11.97 6.13 -10.66
CA MET A 250 12.60 7.28 -11.33
C MET A 250 12.58 7.10 -12.85
N LYS A 251 12.98 5.92 -13.36
CA LYS A 251 12.96 5.59 -14.79
C LYS A 251 11.52 5.70 -15.34
N ARG A 252 10.52 5.21 -14.60
CA ARG A 252 9.11 5.26 -14.97
C ARG A 252 8.57 6.70 -15.03
N GLN A 253 8.84 7.53 -14.02
CA GLN A 253 8.38 8.92 -14.02
C GLN A 253 9.07 9.73 -15.13
N ASN A 254 10.38 9.60 -15.30
CA ASN A 254 11.11 10.27 -16.39
C ASN A 254 10.60 9.85 -17.77
N MET A 255 10.27 8.57 -17.95
CA MET A 255 9.61 8.08 -19.16
C MET A 255 8.26 8.77 -19.40
N LEU A 256 7.41 8.88 -18.37
CA LEU A 256 6.10 9.53 -18.48
C LEU A 256 6.21 11.04 -18.74
N ILE A 257 7.19 11.71 -18.13
CA ILE A 257 7.51 13.12 -18.41
C ILE A 257 7.92 13.27 -19.88
N ARG A 258 8.79 12.40 -20.38
CA ARG A 258 9.18 12.41 -21.80
C ARG A 258 7.99 12.20 -22.74
N VAL A 259 7.09 11.29 -22.40
CA VAL A 259 5.87 11.08 -23.18
C VAL A 259 4.98 12.33 -23.16
N LYS A 260 4.82 12.97 -21.99
CA LYS A 260 4.08 14.22 -21.86
C LYS A 260 4.68 15.33 -22.73
N GLU A 261 6.00 15.51 -22.74
CA GLU A 261 6.69 16.47 -23.59
C GLU A 261 6.39 16.23 -25.08
N ILE A 262 6.57 14.99 -25.55
CA ILE A 262 6.30 14.61 -26.95
C ILE A 262 4.85 14.93 -27.33
N LEU A 263 3.89 14.65 -26.45
CA LEU A 263 2.48 14.93 -26.69
C LEU A 263 2.19 16.44 -26.74
N LEU A 264 2.84 17.23 -25.89
CA LEU A 264 2.74 18.69 -25.90
C LEU A 264 3.37 19.30 -27.16
N GLU A 265 4.55 18.84 -27.57
CA GLU A 265 5.22 19.25 -28.82
C GLU A 265 4.34 18.99 -30.05
N ARG A 266 3.56 17.90 -30.02
CA ARG A 266 2.61 17.54 -31.08
C ARG A 266 1.30 18.33 -31.03
N GLY A 267 1.11 19.20 -30.03
CA GLY A 267 -0.16 19.90 -29.81
C GLY A 267 -1.31 18.94 -29.48
N THR A 268 -1.01 17.81 -28.83
CA THR A 268 -2.04 16.82 -28.51
C THR A 268 -2.97 17.38 -27.43
N VAL A 269 -4.26 17.39 -27.72
CA VAL A 269 -5.32 17.80 -26.80
C VAL A 269 -5.98 16.57 -26.17
N PRO A 270 -6.68 16.70 -25.01
CA PRO A 270 -7.49 15.62 -24.47
C PRO A 270 -8.44 15.06 -25.54
N ALA A 271 -8.31 13.77 -25.84
CA ALA A 271 -9.15 13.11 -26.83
C ALA A 271 -10.57 12.91 -26.27
N ALA A 272 -11.58 13.17 -27.09
CA ALA A 272 -12.94 12.73 -26.79
C ALA A 272 -13.00 11.20 -26.77
N PHE A 273 -13.75 10.63 -25.83
CA PHE A 273 -13.97 9.19 -25.80
C PHE A 273 -14.99 8.81 -26.87
N GLU A 274 -14.47 8.45 -28.05
CA GLU A 274 -15.27 8.03 -29.21
C GLU A 274 -14.95 6.55 -29.54
N PRO A 275 -15.59 5.59 -28.83
CA PRO A 275 -15.39 4.18 -29.09
C PRO A 275 -16.01 3.78 -30.44
N VAL A 276 -15.25 3.04 -31.24
CA VAL A 276 -15.70 2.50 -32.53
C VAL A 276 -15.75 0.98 -32.44
N ASP A 277 -16.90 0.40 -32.79
CA ASP A 277 -17.05 -1.05 -32.93
C ASP A 277 -16.33 -1.50 -34.21
N VAL A 278 -15.20 -2.19 -34.05
CA VAL A 278 -14.38 -2.71 -35.15
C VAL A 278 -14.46 -4.23 -35.25
N THR A 279 -15.46 -4.84 -34.61
CA THR A 279 -15.65 -6.30 -34.56
C THR A 279 -15.63 -6.93 -35.95
N ASP A 280 -16.26 -6.28 -36.94
CA ASP A 280 -16.34 -6.77 -38.32
C ASP A 280 -14.96 -6.91 -38.98
N ILE A 281 -14.01 -6.02 -38.67
CA ILE A 281 -12.65 -6.04 -39.21
C ILE A 281 -11.89 -7.28 -38.67
N PHE A 282 -12.24 -7.76 -37.49
CA PHE A 282 -11.53 -8.84 -36.80
C PHE A 282 -12.21 -10.22 -36.92
N LYS A 283 -13.29 -10.36 -37.69
CA LYS A 283 -14.00 -11.65 -37.89
C LYS A 283 -13.07 -12.79 -38.35
N THR A 284 -12.10 -12.46 -39.20
CA THR A 284 -11.13 -13.42 -39.76
C THR A 284 -9.75 -13.33 -39.09
N SER A 285 -9.63 -12.61 -37.96
CA SER A 285 -8.35 -12.43 -37.26
C SER A 285 -7.71 -13.76 -36.89
N ALA A 286 -6.40 -13.92 -37.11
CA ALA A 286 -5.65 -15.10 -36.68
C ALA A 286 -5.35 -15.13 -35.17
N SER A 287 -5.55 -14.02 -34.45
CA SER A 287 -5.25 -13.92 -33.02
C SER A 287 -6.17 -14.80 -32.19
N LYS A 288 -5.59 -15.77 -31.47
CA LYS A 288 -6.34 -16.66 -30.56
C LYS A 288 -7.11 -15.88 -29.49
N VAL A 289 -6.55 -14.78 -29.01
CA VAL A 289 -7.18 -13.91 -27.99
C VAL A 289 -8.45 -13.27 -28.55
N ILE A 290 -8.37 -12.72 -29.77
CA ILE A 290 -9.52 -12.07 -30.40
C ILE A 290 -10.57 -13.09 -30.82
N LYS A 291 -10.17 -14.22 -31.41
CA LYS A 291 -11.09 -15.32 -31.75
C LYS A 291 -11.87 -15.81 -30.53
N GLY A 292 -11.19 -16.02 -29.40
CA GLY A 292 -11.83 -16.45 -28.15
C GLY A 292 -12.84 -15.40 -27.63
N ALA A 293 -12.47 -14.12 -27.66
CA ALA A 293 -13.40 -13.06 -27.26
C ALA A 293 -14.65 -13.01 -28.16
N LEU A 294 -14.49 -13.22 -29.47
CA LEU A 294 -15.61 -13.22 -30.43
C LEU A 294 -16.50 -14.47 -30.29
N SER A 295 -15.94 -15.64 -30.02
CA SER A 295 -16.73 -16.87 -29.77
C SER A 295 -17.61 -16.74 -28.53
N ASP A 296 -17.15 -15.99 -27.54
CA ASP A 296 -17.89 -15.70 -26.30
C ASP A 296 -18.88 -14.53 -26.46
N LYS A 297 -19.27 -14.20 -27.70
CA LYS A 297 -20.17 -13.08 -28.06
C LYS A 297 -19.64 -11.70 -27.62
N GLY A 298 -18.33 -11.58 -27.40
CA GLY A 298 -17.68 -10.31 -27.12
C GLY A 298 -17.57 -9.41 -28.36
N LYS A 299 -17.14 -8.17 -28.14
CA LYS A 299 -16.93 -7.16 -29.18
C LYS A 299 -15.50 -6.65 -29.17
N VAL A 300 -15.02 -6.19 -30.32
CA VAL A 300 -13.74 -5.47 -30.43
C VAL A 300 -14.03 -3.99 -30.57
N ILE A 301 -13.69 -3.23 -29.53
CA ILE A 301 -13.86 -1.77 -29.49
C ILE A 301 -12.50 -1.11 -29.63
N ALA A 302 -12.37 -0.18 -30.57
CA ALA A 302 -11.19 0.65 -30.76
C ALA A 302 -11.46 2.08 -30.32
N VAL A 303 -10.44 2.75 -29.80
CA VAL A 303 -10.47 4.18 -29.47
C VAL A 303 -9.29 4.83 -30.15
N ARG A 304 -9.54 5.93 -30.87
CA ARG A 304 -8.48 6.69 -31.53
C ARG A 304 -7.83 7.62 -30.51
N LEU A 305 -6.50 7.60 -30.46
CA LEU A 305 -5.69 8.51 -29.64
C LEU A 305 -4.81 9.38 -30.56
N PRO A 306 -5.31 10.51 -31.08
CA PRO A 306 -4.53 11.41 -31.92
C PRO A 306 -3.25 11.85 -31.22
N GLY A 307 -2.11 11.86 -31.93
CA GLY A 307 -0.83 12.27 -31.34
C GLY A 307 -0.08 11.17 -30.57
N PHE A 308 -0.67 10.00 -30.30
CA PHE A 308 -0.04 8.94 -29.49
C PHE A 308 0.84 7.94 -30.27
N LYS A 309 1.01 8.12 -31.58
CA LYS A 309 1.85 7.23 -32.41
C LYS A 309 3.29 7.21 -31.87
N GLY A 310 3.83 6.03 -31.61
CA GLY A 310 5.21 5.85 -31.15
C GLY A 310 5.47 6.16 -29.67
N VAL A 311 4.49 6.64 -28.89
CA VAL A 311 4.68 6.85 -27.43
C VAL A 311 4.13 5.69 -26.58
N MET A 312 3.41 4.74 -27.18
CA MET A 312 2.85 3.59 -26.45
C MET A 312 3.93 2.59 -26.02
N ASN A 313 4.91 2.34 -26.89
CA ASN A 313 6.06 1.48 -26.59
C ASN A 313 7.40 2.22 -26.78
N GLY A 314 7.43 3.34 -27.51
CA GLY A 314 8.69 3.98 -27.92
C GLY A 314 9.39 3.24 -29.06
N GLU A 315 10.40 3.88 -29.65
CA GLU A 315 11.41 3.17 -30.46
C GLU A 315 12.25 2.33 -29.49
N ASN A 316 12.19 1.00 -29.62
CA ASN A 316 12.86 -0.01 -28.77
C ASN A 316 12.23 -0.35 -27.40
N GLY A 317 10.95 -0.03 -27.16
CA GLY A 317 10.26 -0.51 -25.94
C GLY A 317 10.57 0.29 -24.67
N THR A 318 11.10 1.50 -24.82
CA THR A 318 11.58 2.39 -23.76
C THR A 318 10.47 3.25 -23.14
N LEU A 319 9.42 3.58 -23.90
CA LEU A 319 8.40 4.55 -23.49
C LEU A 319 7.10 3.93 -22.99
N ARG A 320 7.12 2.69 -22.44
CA ARG A 320 6.04 1.73 -22.08
C ARG A 320 4.68 2.25 -21.51
N LEU A 321 4.09 3.31 -22.06
CA LEU A 321 2.81 3.89 -21.70
C LEU A 321 1.66 2.90 -21.95
N GLY A 322 1.77 2.05 -22.97
CA GLY A 322 0.81 0.98 -23.22
C GLY A 322 0.67 0.03 -22.04
N ALA A 323 1.75 -0.25 -21.31
CA ALA A 323 1.72 -1.08 -20.11
C ALA A 323 0.96 -0.39 -18.95
N GLU A 324 1.17 0.91 -18.77
CA GLU A 324 0.45 1.75 -17.79
C GLU A 324 -1.06 1.77 -18.07
N MET A 325 -1.43 1.99 -19.34
CA MET A 325 -2.83 1.98 -19.76
C MET A 325 -3.46 0.59 -19.60
N ALA A 326 -2.71 -0.47 -19.91
CA ALA A 326 -3.16 -1.86 -19.72
C ALA A 326 -3.40 -2.19 -18.24
N GLN A 327 -2.54 -1.73 -17.33
CA GLN A 327 -2.72 -1.91 -15.89
C GLN A 327 -4.01 -1.25 -15.41
N ARG A 328 -4.28 -0.01 -15.84
CA ARG A 328 -5.55 0.68 -15.51
C ARG A 328 -6.76 -0.05 -16.09
N ALA A 329 -6.69 -0.52 -17.33
CA ALA A 329 -7.78 -1.24 -17.96
C ALA A 329 -8.11 -2.55 -17.22
N ARG A 330 -7.10 -3.30 -16.74
CA ARG A 330 -7.29 -4.53 -15.96
C ARG A 330 -8.16 -4.34 -14.72
N THR A 331 -8.07 -3.18 -14.06
CA THR A 331 -8.92 -2.86 -12.89
C THR A 331 -10.41 -2.78 -13.23
N LYS A 332 -10.77 -2.68 -14.52
CA LYS A 332 -12.15 -2.63 -15.03
C LYS A 332 -12.61 -3.97 -15.63
N GLY A 333 -11.85 -5.05 -15.42
CA GLY A 333 -12.26 -6.41 -15.78
C GLY A 333 -11.81 -6.90 -17.15
N VAL A 334 -11.04 -6.11 -17.93
CA VAL A 334 -10.44 -6.61 -19.17
C VAL A 334 -9.09 -7.29 -18.91
N LYS A 335 -8.71 -8.32 -19.67
CA LYS A 335 -7.41 -9.02 -19.48
C LYS A 335 -6.21 -8.16 -19.90
N GLY A 336 -6.41 -7.23 -20.82
CA GLY A 336 -5.39 -6.34 -21.36
C GLY A 336 -5.94 -5.50 -22.50
N ILE A 337 -5.06 -4.76 -23.17
CA ILE A 337 -5.40 -3.94 -24.34
C ILE A 337 -4.44 -4.26 -25.49
N PHE A 338 -4.91 -4.06 -26.71
CA PHE A 338 -4.05 -3.97 -27.90
C PHE A 338 -3.85 -2.49 -28.22
N HIS A 339 -2.64 -2.11 -28.62
CA HIS A 339 -2.34 -0.76 -29.08
C HIS A 339 -1.43 -0.81 -30.30
N SER A 340 -1.43 0.28 -31.06
CA SER A 340 -0.56 0.49 -32.23
C SER A 340 0.91 0.63 -31.89
#